data_AF-A0A841RMJ8-F1
#
_entry.id   AF-A0A841RMJ8-F1
#
_cell.length_a   1.000
_cell.length_b   1.000
_cell.length_c   1.000
_cell.angle_alpha   90.00
_cell.angle_beta   90.00
_cell.angle_gamma   90.00
#
_symmetry.space_group_name_H-M   'P 1'
#
loop_
_entity.id
_entity.type
_entity.pdbx_description
1 polymer ?
#
loop_
_entity_poly.entity_id
_entity_poly.type
_entity_poly.pdbx_seq_one_letter_code
_entity_poly.pdbx_strand_id
1 'polypeptide(L)'
;MQLIISKFKEIIKQTNDMIEAEKEIKRYTEALITDCLGAVFEEIDGVIEEEKILEGWKRVRQDNRTIHFSFGAVPFSRTLMQAPNQDTSHYPLDQFLHLRPYQRYSSLVEVKTAELASEADYRTTARTLQEWTNVTMSH
;
A
#
# COMPACT_ATOMS: atom_id res chain seq x y z
N MET A 1 -19.52 6.74 -3.81
CA MET A 1 -19.45 8.12 -4.36
C MET A 1 -20.16 9.16 -3.51
N GLN A 2 -21.47 9.04 -3.22
CA GLN A 2 -22.21 10.06 -2.44
C GLN A 2 -21.65 10.27 -1.02
N LEU A 3 -21.20 9.22 -0.36
CA LEU A 3 -20.55 9.31 0.97
C LEU A 3 -19.27 10.18 0.94
N ILE A 4 -18.46 10.06 -0.11
CA ILE A 4 -17.22 10.84 -0.30
C ILE A 4 -17.58 12.31 -0.49
N ILE A 5 -18.55 12.62 -1.36
CA ILE A 5 -19.01 13.99 -1.61
C ILE A 5 -19.53 14.63 -0.31
N SER A 6 -20.32 13.88 0.47
CA SER A 6 -20.82 14.34 1.77
C SER A 6 -19.69 14.61 2.75
N LYS A 7 -18.67 13.74 2.81
CA LYS A 7 -17.52 13.94 3.70
C LYS A 7 -16.70 15.16 3.32
N PHE A 8 -16.46 15.39 2.03
CA PHE A 8 -15.77 16.60 1.56
C PHE A 8 -16.54 17.87 1.93
N LYS A 9 -17.87 17.88 1.76
CA LYS A 9 -18.70 19.01 2.18
C LYS A 9 -18.62 19.27 3.70
N GLU A 10 -18.53 18.20 4.49
CA GLU A 10 -18.36 18.31 5.94
C GLU A 10 -17.00 18.95 6.29
N ILE A 11 -15.91 18.44 5.71
CA ILE A 11 -14.55 18.96 5.94
C ILE A 11 -14.47 20.45 5.58
N ILE A 12 -14.98 20.84 4.43
CA ILE A 12 -14.98 22.25 3.98
C ILE A 12 -15.77 23.16 4.93
N LYS A 13 -16.82 22.65 5.57
CA LYS A 13 -17.62 23.43 6.54
C LYS A 13 -16.97 23.55 7.92
N GLN A 14 -16.10 22.62 8.28
CA GLN A 14 -15.50 22.52 9.62
C GLN A 14 -14.10 23.17 9.70
N THR A 15 -13.49 23.46 8.57
CA THR A 15 -12.14 24.03 8.46
C THR A 15 -12.20 25.55 8.30
N ASN A 16 -11.15 26.24 8.75
CA ASN A 16 -11.13 27.70 8.77
C ASN A 16 -10.79 28.31 7.41
N ASP A 17 -9.95 27.62 6.64
CA ASP A 17 -9.51 28.04 5.32
C ASP A 17 -9.31 26.83 4.38
N MET A 18 -9.07 27.13 3.10
CA MET A 18 -8.93 26.10 2.07
C MET A 18 -7.65 25.27 2.21
N ILE A 19 -6.59 25.80 2.84
CA ILE A 19 -5.34 25.06 3.07
C ILE A 19 -5.59 23.95 4.10
N GLU A 20 -6.31 24.27 5.18
CA GLU A 20 -6.73 23.29 6.18
C GLU A 20 -7.69 22.26 5.59
N ALA A 21 -8.67 22.71 4.80
CA ALA A 21 -9.61 21.83 4.09
C ALA A 21 -8.88 20.84 3.17
N GLU A 22 -7.91 21.31 2.39
CA GLU A 22 -7.14 20.48 1.46
C GLU A 22 -6.33 19.41 2.19
N LYS A 23 -5.67 19.77 3.30
CA LYS A 23 -4.91 18.80 4.12
C LYS A 23 -5.80 17.70 4.68
N GLU A 24 -6.98 18.06 5.19
CA GLU A 24 -7.93 17.08 5.73
C GLU A 24 -8.55 16.21 4.64
N ILE A 25 -8.86 16.78 3.46
CA ILE A 25 -9.31 16.02 2.29
C ILE A 25 -8.24 15.04 1.84
N LYS A 26 -6.97 15.48 1.76
CA LYS A 26 -5.83 14.62 1.41
C LYS A 26 -5.73 13.46 2.38
N ARG A 27 -5.69 13.73 3.69
CA ARG A 27 -5.62 12.70 4.74
C ARG A 27 -6.77 11.70 4.65
N TYR A 28 -8.00 12.17 4.46
CA TYR A 28 -9.17 11.29 4.31
C TYR A 28 -9.10 10.44 3.04
N THR A 29 -8.69 11.04 1.92
CA THR A 29 -8.60 10.33 0.63
C THR A 29 -7.52 9.28 0.65
N GLU A 30 -6.35 9.58 1.23
CA GLU A 30 -5.27 8.62 1.43
C GLU A 30 -5.74 7.42 2.24
N ALA A 31 -6.37 7.64 3.40
CA ALA A 31 -6.92 6.56 4.22
C ALA A 31 -7.95 5.72 3.45
N LEU A 32 -8.87 6.36 2.73
CA LEU A 32 -9.90 5.67 1.94
C LEU A 32 -9.28 4.81 0.84
N ILE A 33 -8.26 5.31 0.14
CA ILE A 33 -7.57 4.56 -0.92
C ILE A 33 -6.76 3.41 -0.32
N THR A 34 -6.03 3.64 0.78
CA THR A 34 -5.22 2.59 1.40
C THR A 34 -6.06 1.45 1.93
N ASP A 35 -7.19 1.75 2.58
CA ASP A 35 -8.11 0.74 3.10
C ASP A 35 -8.76 -0.04 1.96
N CYS A 36 -9.22 0.67 0.92
CA CYS A 36 -9.82 0.04 -0.26
C CYS A 36 -8.83 -0.88 -0.98
N LEU A 37 -7.60 -0.43 -1.19
CA LEU A 37 -6.60 -1.21 -1.90
C LEU A 37 -6.13 -2.42 -1.07
N GLY A 38 -6.00 -2.26 0.25
CA GLY A 38 -5.70 -3.37 1.16
C GLY A 38 -6.76 -4.47 1.07
N ALA A 39 -8.04 -4.10 1.12
CA ALA A 39 -9.16 -5.03 0.95
C ALA A 39 -9.14 -5.73 -0.41
N VAL A 40 -8.84 -5.00 -1.50
CA VAL A 40 -8.70 -5.59 -2.83
C VAL A 40 -7.56 -6.62 -2.88
N PHE A 41 -6.43 -6.36 -2.23
CA PHE A 41 -5.34 -7.34 -2.15
C PHE A 41 -5.74 -8.60 -1.37
N GLU A 42 -6.51 -8.46 -0.30
CA GLU A 42 -7.02 -9.61 0.46
C GLU A 42 -8.06 -10.41 -0.33
N GLU A 43 -8.92 -9.74 -1.11
CA GLU A 43 -9.86 -10.40 -2.02
C GLU A 43 -9.12 -11.21 -3.11
N ILE A 44 -8.08 -10.62 -3.70
CA ILE A 44 -7.22 -11.30 -4.67
C ILE A 44 -6.49 -12.48 -4.02
N ASP A 45 -5.98 -12.34 -2.79
CA ASP A 45 -5.32 -13.42 -2.05
C ASP A 45 -6.28 -14.61 -1.85
N GLY A 46 -7.53 -14.35 -1.49
CA GLY A 46 -8.56 -15.38 -1.32
C GLY A 46 -8.84 -16.15 -2.62
N VAL A 47 -8.97 -15.45 -3.74
CA VAL A 47 -9.15 -16.09 -5.07
C VAL A 47 -7.95 -16.96 -5.42
N ILE A 48 -6.72 -16.44 -5.23
CA ILE A 48 -5.50 -17.20 -5.51
C ILE A 48 -5.37 -18.41 -4.57
N GLU A 49 -5.73 -18.27 -3.29
CA GLU A 49 -5.73 -19.36 -2.32
C GLU A 49 -6.64 -20.49 -2.78
N GLU A 50 -7.88 -20.18 -3.18
CA GLU A 50 -8.84 -21.16 -3.68
C GLU A 50 -8.32 -21.89 -4.92
N GLU A 51 -7.79 -21.16 -5.91
CA GLU A 51 -7.19 -21.74 -7.11
C GLU A 51 -6.02 -22.68 -6.78
N LYS A 52 -5.13 -22.25 -5.86
CA LYS A 52 -3.95 -23.04 -5.48
C LYS A 52 -4.33 -24.28 -4.68
N ILE A 53 -5.35 -24.22 -3.83
CA ILE A 53 -5.87 -25.41 -3.13
C ILE A 53 -6.38 -26.45 -4.12
N LEU A 54 -7.07 -26.03 -5.19
CA LEU A 54 -7.52 -26.93 -6.26
C LEU A 54 -6.34 -27.58 -7.02
N GLU A 55 -5.22 -26.86 -7.14
CA GLU A 55 -3.95 -27.39 -7.67
C GLU A 55 -3.21 -28.32 -6.68
N GLY A 56 -3.74 -28.54 -5.48
CA GLY A 56 -3.16 -29.42 -4.45
C GLY A 56 -2.16 -28.74 -3.52
N TRP A 57 -2.09 -27.40 -3.51
CA TRP A 57 -1.30 -26.66 -2.53
C TRP A 57 -1.96 -26.70 -1.15
N LYS A 58 -1.16 -26.47 -0.12
CA LYS A 58 -1.62 -26.41 1.27
C LYS A 58 -1.43 -25.02 1.85
N ARG A 59 -2.48 -24.51 2.50
CA ARG A 59 -2.39 -23.33 3.37
C ARG A 59 -1.52 -23.66 4.57
N VAL A 60 -0.51 -22.83 4.84
CA VAL A 60 0.38 -22.99 6.00
C VAL A 60 -0.02 -22.03 7.12
N ARG A 61 -0.11 -20.73 6.80
CA ARG A 61 -0.53 -19.67 7.73
C ARG A 61 -0.89 -18.39 6.97
N GLN A 62 -1.35 -17.38 7.69
CA GLN A 62 -1.62 -16.04 7.19
C GLN A 62 -0.69 -15.05 7.91
N ASP A 63 -0.11 -14.12 7.16
CA ASP A 63 0.80 -13.10 7.67
C ASP A 63 0.36 -11.71 7.20
N ASN A 64 0.60 -10.69 8.00
CA ASN A 64 0.32 -9.30 7.64
C ASN A 64 1.54 -8.66 6.97
N ARG A 65 1.28 -7.79 5.99
CA ARG A 65 2.28 -6.98 5.32
C ARG A 65 1.78 -5.56 5.12
N THR A 66 2.71 -4.61 5.12
CA THR A 66 2.43 -3.22 4.73
C THR A 66 3.41 -2.79 3.64
N ILE A 67 2.89 -2.19 2.57
CA ILE A 67 3.70 -1.52 1.54
C ILE A 67 3.37 -0.03 1.52
N HIS A 68 4.39 0.81 1.53
CA HIS A 68 4.26 2.27 1.42
C HIS A 68 4.20 2.67 -0.05
N PHE A 69 3.02 3.12 -0.50
CA PHE A 69 2.80 3.76 -1.77
C PHE A 69 2.90 5.29 -1.61
N SER A 70 2.94 6.02 -2.72
CA SER A 70 2.94 7.49 -2.71
C SER A 70 1.69 8.09 -2.04
N PHE A 71 0.56 7.38 -2.12
CA PHE A 71 -0.70 7.76 -1.51
C PHE A 71 -0.92 7.18 -0.10
N GLY A 72 0.06 6.46 0.47
CA GLY A 72 -0.03 5.97 1.85
C GLY A 72 0.43 4.53 2.05
N ALA A 73 0.47 4.14 3.32
CA ALA A 73 0.79 2.78 3.75
C ALA A 73 -0.44 1.88 3.56
N VAL A 74 -0.29 0.83 2.76
CA VAL A 74 -1.35 -0.14 2.48
C VAL A 74 -1.07 -1.41 3.29
N PRO A 75 -1.75 -1.62 4.43
CA PRO A 75 -1.72 -2.89 5.14
C PRO A 75 -2.63 -3.91 4.44
N PHE A 76 -2.20 -5.16 4.38
CA PHE A 76 -3.01 -6.28 3.88
C PHE A 76 -2.52 -7.60 4.47
N SER A 77 -3.43 -8.56 4.58
CA SER A 77 -3.13 -9.95 4.87
C SER A 77 -2.75 -10.71 3.61
N ARG A 78 -1.91 -11.73 3.76
CA ARG A 78 -1.53 -12.64 2.68
C ARG A 78 -1.32 -14.05 3.19
N THR A 79 -1.58 -15.02 2.33
CA THR A 79 -1.52 -16.43 2.70
C THR A 79 -0.19 -17.05 2.30
N LEU A 80 0.46 -17.70 3.26
CA LEU A 80 1.64 -18.54 3.01
C LEU A 80 1.15 -19.94 2.60
N MET A 81 1.54 -20.37 1.40
CA MET A 81 1.14 -21.66 0.85
C MET A 81 2.35 -22.50 0.46
N GLN A 82 2.17 -23.82 0.52
CA GLN A 82 3.19 -24.80 0.15
C GLN A 82 2.70 -25.64 -1.02
N ALA A 83 3.50 -25.70 -2.08
CA ALA A 83 3.21 -26.53 -3.24
C ALA A 83 3.33 -28.02 -2.90
N PRO A 84 2.58 -28.91 -3.58
CA PRO A 84 2.76 -30.34 -3.43
C PRO A 84 4.19 -30.74 -3.80
N ASN A 85 4.81 -31.58 -2.96
CA ASN A 85 6.18 -32.09 -3.15
C ASN A 85 7.30 -31.03 -3.10
N GLN A 86 7.05 -29.87 -2.49
CA GLN A 86 8.09 -28.88 -2.19
C GLN A 86 8.13 -28.57 -0.70
N ASP A 87 9.33 -28.49 -0.12
CA ASP A 87 9.53 -28.07 1.28
C ASP A 87 9.55 -26.54 1.45
N THR A 88 9.51 -25.79 0.34
CA THR A 88 9.51 -24.32 0.38
C THR A 88 8.09 -23.78 0.31
N SER A 89 7.77 -22.85 1.19
CA SER A 89 6.51 -22.12 1.17
C SER A 89 6.68 -20.76 0.50
N HIS A 90 5.64 -20.31 -0.18
CA HIS A 90 5.61 -19.07 -0.95
C HIS A 90 4.37 -18.26 -0.59
N TYR A 91 4.43 -16.95 -0.83
CA TYR A 91 3.26 -16.08 -0.81
C TYR A 91 2.79 -15.89 -2.26
N PRO A 92 1.71 -16.57 -2.71
CA PRO A 92 1.26 -16.46 -4.10
C PRO A 92 0.86 -15.04 -4.48
N LEU A 93 0.21 -14.31 -3.56
CA LEU A 93 -0.15 -12.90 -3.75
C LEU A 93 1.08 -12.02 -4.05
N ASP A 94 2.20 -12.21 -3.33
CA ASP A 94 3.43 -11.46 -3.60
C ASP A 94 3.92 -11.68 -5.02
N GLN A 95 3.87 -12.93 -5.50
CA GLN A 95 4.31 -13.29 -6.85
C GLN A 95 3.40 -12.64 -7.89
N PHE A 96 2.09 -12.69 -7.67
CA PHE A 96 1.09 -12.05 -8.52
C PHE A 96 1.29 -10.53 -8.61
N LEU A 97 1.52 -9.88 -7.47
CA LEU A 97 1.76 -8.43 -7.37
C LEU A 97 3.21 -8.03 -7.71
N HIS A 98 4.08 -8.98 -8.05
CA HIS A 98 5.50 -8.77 -8.31
C HIS A 98 6.25 -8.05 -7.16
N LEU A 99 5.88 -8.35 -5.92
CA LEU A 99 6.50 -7.80 -4.72
C LEU A 99 7.74 -8.59 -4.33
N ARG A 100 8.87 -7.91 -4.15
CA ARG A 100 10.11 -8.56 -3.69
C ARG A 100 10.04 -8.89 -2.20
N PRO A 101 10.80 -9.90 -1.73
CA PRO A 101 10.97 -10.15 -0.30
C PRO A 101 11.43 -8.89 0.44
N TYR A 102 10.83 -8.62 1.60
CA TYR A 102 11.14 -7.46 2.47
C TYR A 102 10.98 -6.07 1.84
N GLN A 103 10.45 -5.97 0.61
CA GLN A 103 10.14 -4.69 0.00
C GLN A 103 9.16 -3.92 0.90
N ARG A 104 9.54 -2.69 1.27
CA ARG A 104 8.76 -1.79 2.13
C ARG A 104 8.05 -0.70 1.35
N TYR A 105 8.63 -0.26 0.25
CA TYR A 105 8.09 0.81 -0.60
C TYR A 105 7.63 0.24 -1.92
N SER A 106 6.61 0.84 -2.53
CA SER A 106 6.22 0.46 -3.88
C SER A 106 7.35 0.77 -4.87
N SER A 107 7.44 0.00 -5.95
CA SER A 107 8.50 0.19 -6.95
C SER A 107 8.49 1.61 -7.55
N LEU A 108 7.32 2.23 -7.65
CA LEU A 108 7.20 3.63 -8.07
C LEU A 108 7.85 4.59 -7.07
N VAL A 109 7.61 4.41 -5.77
CA VAL A 109 8.23 5.24 -4.73
C VAL A 109 9.74 5.10 -4.77
N GLU A 110 10.27 3.87 -4.89
CA GLU A 110 11.71 3.65 -4.98
C GLU A 110 12.35 4.34 -6.18
N VAL A 111 11.72 4.25 -7.36
CA VAL A 111 12.19 4.93 -8.58
C VAL A 111 12.18 6.45 -8.40
N LYS A 112 11.09 7.02 -7.86
CA LYS A 112 10.99 8.46 -7.63
C LYS A 112 11.98 8.97 -6.59
N THR A 113 12.24 8.19 -5.54
CA THR A 113 13.29 8.52 -4.58
C THR A 113 14.67 8.52 -5.24
N ALA A 114 14.98 7.54 -6.07
CA ALA A 114 16.28 7.46 -6.75
C ALA A 114 16.47 8.61 -7.76
N GLU A 115 15.43 8.96 -8.52
CA GLU A 115 15.44 10.11 -9.44
C GLU A 115 15.72 11.41 -8.66
N LEU A 116 14.97 11.69 -7.59
CA LEU A 116 15.15 12.88 -6.78
C LEU A 116 16.53 12.94 -6.11
N ALA A 117 17.03 11.80 -5.60
CA ALA A 117 18.35 11.72 -4.98
C ALA A 117 19.52 11.88 -5.98
N SER A 118 19.26 11.76 -7.29
CA SER A 118 20.24 12.06 -8.33
C SER A 118 20.39 13.56 -8.59
N GLU A 119 19.35 14.35 -8.26
CA GLU A 119 19.28 15.80 -8.49
C GLU A 119 19.44 16.62 -7.21
N ALA A 120 19.24 16.01 -6.04
CA ALA A 120 19.34 16.63 -4.73
C ALA A 120 19.99 15.69 -3.70
N ASP A 121 20.46 16.24 -2.58
CA ASP A 121 20.93 15.39 -1.48
C ASP A 121 19.80 14.52 -0.91
N TYR A 122 20.17 13.42 -0.26
CA TYR A 122 19.21 12.46 0.25
C TYR A 122 18.23 13.13 1.22
N ARG A 123 18.72 14.02 2.10
CA ARG A 123 17.91 14.75 3.09
C ARG A 123 16.81 15.61 2.46
N THR A 124 17.15 16.31 1.38
CA THR A 124 16.20 17.11 0.61
C THR A 124 15.19 16.20 -0.06
N THR A 125 15.64 15.05 -0.58
CA THR A 125 14.78 14.06 -1.23
C THR A 125 13.67 13.55 -0.31
N ALA A 126 13.96 13.01 0.90
CA ALA A 126 12.82 12.55 1.72
C ALA A 126 12.11 13.66 2.48
N ARG A 127 12.66 14.87 2.63
CA ARG A 127 11.84 16.03 3.00
C ARG A 127 10.79 16.29 1.92
N THR A 128 11.18 16.33 0.64
CA THR A 128 10.25 16.52 -0.48
C THR A 128 9.21 15.40 -0.54
N LEU A 129 9.62 14.14 -0.37
CA LEU A 129 8.66 13.03 -0.34
C LEU A 129 7.69 13.14 0.85
N GLN A 130 8.18 13.51 2.04
CA GLN A 130 7.32 13.68 3.21
C GLN A 130 6.34 14.86 3.07
N GLU A 131 6.75 15.95 2.41
CA GLU A 131 5.90 17.13 2.19
C GLU A 131 4.81 16.85 1.14
N TRP A 132 5.16 16.15 0.06
CA TRP A 132 4.29 16.00 -1.12
C TRP A 132 3.57 14.65 -1.20
N THR A 133 3.99 13.66 -0.42
CA THR A 133 3.42 12.31 -0.40
C THR A 133 3.25 11.83 1.04
N ASN A 134 2.61 10.68 1.25
CA ASN A 134 2.50 10.06 2.58
C ASN A 134 3.66 9.08 2.87
N VAL A 135 4.80 9.30 2.23
CA VAL A 135 6.00 8.48 2.38
C VAL A 135 6.95 9.17 3.36
N THR A 136 7.27 8.48 4.45
CA THR A 136 8.33 8.88 5.39
C THR A 136 9.52 7.94 5.24
N MET A 137 10.72 8.49 5.02
CA MET A 137 11.97 7.72 4.94
C MET A 137 12.97 8.28 5.94
N SER A 138 13.71 7.41 6.63
CA SER A 138 14.82 7.83 7.49
C SER A 138 16.03 8.23 6.64
N HIS A 139 16.71 9.29 7.07
CA HIS A 139 17.96 9.81 6.51
C HIS A 139 19.13 9.60 7.47
#